data_AF-A0A8C3WPT1-F1
#
_entry.id   AF-A0A8C3WPT1-F1
#
_cell.length_a   1.000
_cell.length_b   1.000
_cell.length_c   1.000
_cell.angle_alpha   90.00
_cell.angle_beta   90.00
_cell.angle_gamma   90.00
#
_symmetry.space_group_name_H-M   'P 1'
#
loop_
_entity.id
_entity.type
_entity.pdbx_description
1 polymer ?
#
loop_
_entity_poly.entity_id
_entity_poly.type
_entity_poly.pdbx_seq_one_letter_code
_entity_poly.pdbx_strand_id
1 'polypeptide(L)' 'MEEDIDTRKINNSFLRDHSYATEADIISTVEFNHTGELLATGDKGGRVVIFQREQEEGLSDSVPSEWNRGPV' A
#
# COMPACT_ATOMS: atom_id res chain seq x y z
N MET A 1 3.13 6.55 -35.79
CA MET A 1 1.98 6.02 -35.04
C MET A 1 2.57 5.14 -33.96
N GLU A 2 2.65 5.64 -32.74
CA GLU A 2 2.55 4.80 -31.55
C GLU A 2 2.11 5.77 -30.47
N GLU A 3 0.84 5.58 -30.09
CA GLU A 3 0.04 6.53 -29.36
C GLU A 3 0.62 6.72 -27.97
N ASP A 4 0.68 7.98 -27.54
CA ASP A 4 0.81 8.37 -26.15
C ASP A 4 -0.39 7.79 -25.39
N ILE A 5 -0.31 6.52 -24.99
CA ILE A 5 -1.35 5.88 -24.20
C ILE A 5 -1.29 6.52 -22.81
N ASP A 6 -2.12 7.54 -22.66
CA ASP A 6 -2.37 8.32 -21.48
C ASP A 6 -2.93 7.42 -20.37
N THR A 7 -2.06 6.62 -19.75
CA THR A 7 -2.36 5.77 -18.57
C THR A 7 -2.51 6.59 -17.29
N ARG A 8 -2.74 7.91 -17.40
CA ARG A 8 -3.02 8.86 -16.31
C ARG A 8 -4.39 8.64 -15.64
N LYS A 9 -4.78 7.39 -15.38
CA LYS A 9 -5.96 7.06 -14.56
C LYS A 9 -5.76 5.76 -13.78
N ILE A 10 -4.73 5.72 -12.95
CA ILE A 10 -4.75 5.21 -11.58
C ILE A 10 -3.48 5.71 -10.92
N ASN A 11 -3.51 5.90 -9.61
CA ASN A 11 -2.47 6.50 -8.79
C ASN A 11 -1.22 5.59 -8.69
N ASN A 12 -0.61 5.26 -9.84
CA ASN A 12 0.49 4.30 -10.01
C ASN A 12 1.76 4.99 -10.55
N SER A 13 1.88 6.31 -10.43
CA SER A 13 3.12 7.02 -10.76
C SER A 13 4.32 6.55 -9.90
N PHE A 14 4.08 5.86 -8.79
CA PHE A 14 5.12 5.24 -7.96
C PHE A 14 5.87 4.10 -8.66
N LEU A 15 5.24 3.43 -9.64
CA LEU A 15 5.81 2.27 -10.34
C LEU A 15 6.17 2.58 -11.80
N ARG A 16 6.36 3.86 -12.15
CA ARG A 16 6.84 4.26 -13.48
C ARG A 16 8.32 3.90 -13.66
N ASP A 17 8.58 2.61 -13.80
CA ASP A 17 9.33 2.03 -14.90
C ASP A 17 9.21 0.50 -14.80
N HIS A 18 8.91 -0.10 -15.93
CA HIS A 18 8.55 -1.50 -16.06
C HIS A 18 9.66 -2.43 -15.51
N SER A 19 9.28 -3.35 -14.62
CA SER A 19 9.98 -4.62 -14.35
C SER A 19 11.35 -4.53 -13.67
N TYR A 20 11.37 -4.45 -12.34
CA TYR A 20 12.10 -5.33 -11.40
C TYR A 20 12.15 -4.58 -10.07
N ALA A 21 11.48 -5.11 -9.04
CA ALA A 21 11.87 -4.74 -7.68
C ALA A 21 13.35 -5.15 -7.53
N THR A 22 14.22 -4.16 -7.39
CA THR A 22 15.64 -4.35 -7.18
C THR A 22 15.90 -4.77 -5.74
N GLU A 23 17.11 -5.19 -5.42
CA GLU A 23 17.47 -5.46 -4.02
C GLU A 23 17.21 -4.24 -3.12
N ALA A 24 17.32 -3.02 -3.65
CA ALA A 24 17.01 -1.80 -2.91
C ALA A 24 15.52 -1.68 -2.54
N ASP A 25 14.62 -2.32 -3.29
CA ASP A 25 13.18 -2.28 -3.03
C ASP A 25 12.71 -3.32 -1.99
N ILE A 26 13.61 -4.17 -1.48
CA ILE A 26 13.28 -5.16 -0.45
C ILE A 26 13.06 -4.46 0.89
N ILE A 27 11.86 -4.61 1.46
CA ILE A 27 11.55 -4.17 2.82
C ILE A 27 12.46 -4.92 3.80
N SER A 28 13.27 -4.17 4.54
CA SER A 28 14.24 -4.68 5.51
C SER A 28 13.78 -4.52 6.96
N THR A 29 12.92 -3.55 7.24
CA THR A 29 12.44 -3.26 8.59
C THR A 29 10.98 -2.85 8.58
N VAL A 30 10.27 -3.23 9.64
CA VAL A 30 8.88 -2.83 9.91
C VAL A 30 8.76 -2.51 11.40
N GLU A 31 8.08 -1.42 11.74
CA GLU A 31 7.87 -1.03 13.12
C GLU A 31 6.51 -0.34 13.27
N PHE A 32 5.71 -0.80 14.24
CA PHE A 32 4.54 -0.06 14.70
C PHE A 32 4.94 0.96 15.74
N ASN A 33 4.29 2.12 15.73
CA ASN A 33 4.35 2.98 16.89
C ASN A 33 3.64 2.32 18.09
N HIS A 34 3.86 2.86 19.29
CA HIS A 34 3.34 2.30 20.55
C HIS A 34 1.81 2.11 20.56
N THR A 35 1.06 2.90 19.80
CA THR A 35 -0.40 2.82 19.73
C THR A 35 -0.91 1.85 18.67
N GLY A 36 -0.06 1.43 17.72
CA GLY A 36 -0.45 0.61 16.56
C GLY A 36 -1.18 1.39 15.46
N GLU A 37 -1.26 2.72 15.55
CA GLU A 37 -1.97 3.56 14.58
C GLU A 37 -1.11 3.90 13.37
N LEU A 38 0.21 3.83 13.53
CA LEU A 38 1.18 4.07 12.46
C LEU A 38 2.06 2.85 12.27
N LEU A 39 2.29 2.49 11.01
CA LEU A 39 3.25 1.47 10.58
C LEU A 39 4.34 2.14 9.75
N ALA A 40 5.58 2.11 10.23
CA ALA A 40 6.75 2.52 9.46
C ALA A 40 7.38 1.29 8.79
N THR A 41 7.72 1.41 7.51
CA THR A 41 8.48 0.41 6.75
C THR A 41 9.72 1.03 6.14
N GLY A 42 10.86 0.36 6.24
CA GLY A 42 12.10 0.74 5.58
C GLY A 42 12.57 -0.33 4.61
N ASP A 43 13.09 0.06 3.46
CA ASP A 43 13.74 -0.85 2.49
C ASP A 43 15.27 -0.73 2.48
N LYS A 44 15.93 -1.66 1.79
CA LYS A 44 17.39 -1.67 1.64
C LYS A 44 17.93 -0.45 0.89
N GLY A 45 17.11 0.24 0.10
CA GLY A 45 17.44 1.48 -0.58
C GLY A 45 17.38 2.71 0.33
N GLY A 46 16.92 2.56 1.57
CA GLY A 46 16.81 3.64 2.55
C GLY A 46 15.55 4.47 2.41
N ARG A 47 14.56 4.04 1.61
CA ARG A 47 13.25 4.71 1.58
C ARG A 47 12.47 4.31 2.83
N VAL A 48 11.79 5.30 3.42
CA VAL A 48 10.92 5.11 4.57
C VAL A 48 9.50 5.50 4.18
N VAL A 49 8.55 4.60 4.43
CA VAL A 49 7.12 4.81 4.20
C VAL A 49 6.39 4.69 5.54
N ILE A 50 5.45 5.60 5.78
CA ILE A 50 4.59 5.59 6.96
C ILE A 50 3.16 5.38 6.49
N PHE A 51 2.55 4.29 6.94
CA PHE A 51 1.13 4.00 6.77
C PHE A 51 0.38 4.43 8.03
N GLN A 52 -0.74 5.10 7.83
CA GLN A 52 -1.69 5.41 8.89
C GLN A 52 -2.86 4.45 8.79
N ARG A 53 -3.24 3.83 9.92
CA ARG A 53 -4.44 3.02 10.00
C ARG A 53 -5.67 3.88 9.64
N GLU A 54 -6.48 3.42 8.70
CA GLU A 54 -7.78 4.05 8.46
C GLU A 54 -8.69 3.77 9.67
N GLN A 55 -9.36 4.80 10.19
CA GLN A 55 -10.47 4.58 11.11
C GLN A 55 -11.60 3.93 10.34
N GLU A 56 -12.26 2.94 10.95
CA GLU A 56 -13.49 2.33 10.42
C GLU A 56 -14.65 3.35 10.49
N GLU A 57 -14.54 4.46 9.77
CA GLU A 57 -15.67 5.35 9.51
C GLU A 57 -16.53 4.70 8.41
N GLY A 58 -17.36 3.73 8.80
CA GLY A 58 -18.53 3.33 8.01
C GLY A 58 -18.36 2.18 7.01
N LEU A 59 -17.46 1.22 7.24
CA LEU A 59 -17.44 -0.04 6.46
C LEU A 59 -18.72 -0.89 6.64
N SER A 60 -19.64 -0.52 7.52
CA SER A 60 -20.95 -1.18 7.65
C SER A 60 -21.77 -1.15 6.36
N ASP A 61 -21.55 -0.18 5.48
CA ASP A 61 -22.44 0.06 4.34
C ASP A 61 -21.88 -0.48 3.00
N SER A 62 -20.60 -0.89 2.96
CA SER A 62 -19.94 -1.33 1.71
C SER A 62 -19.25 -2.70 1.77
N VAL A 63 -19.18 -3.36 2.93
CA VAL A 63 -18.66 -4.73 3.01
C VAL A 63 -19.79 -5.70 2.66
N PRO A 64 -19.70 -6.47 1.55
CA PRO A 64 -20.69 -7.50 1.26
C PRO A 64 -20.75 -8.46 2.45
N SER A 65 -21.95 -8.77 2.93
CA SER A 65 -22.20 -9.54 4.16
C SER A 65 -21.52 -10.92 4.19
N GLU A 66 -21.09 -11.43 3.03
CA GLU A 66 -20.29 -12.64 2.88
C GLU A 66 -18.87 -12.54 3.47
N TRP A 67 -18.28 -11.34 3.51
CA TRP A 67 -16.94 -11.08 4.04
C TRP A 67 -16.93 -10.85 5.56
N ASN A 68 -18.10 -10.65 6.19
CA ASN A 68 -18.21 -10.49 7.64
C ASN A 68 -18.41 -11.82 8.39
N ARG A 69 -18.01 -12.95 7.78
CA ARG A 69 -17.93 -14.21 8.53
C ARG A 69 -16.68 -14.12 9.39
N GLY A 70 -16.90 -13.84 10.68
CA GLY A 70 -15.87 -13.95 11.71
C GLY A 70 -15.14 -15.30 11.67
N PRO A 71 -14.05 -15.45 12.43
CA PRO A 71 -13.23 -16.66 12.38
C PRO A 71 -14.09 -17.90 12.64
N VAL A 72 -13.97 -18.91 11.76
CA VAL A 72 -14.56 -20.25 11.94
C VAL A 72 -13.96 -20.97 13.13
#